data_AF-A0A5B2YUZ5-F1
#
_entry.id   AF-A0A5B2YUZ5-F1
#
_cell.length_a   1.000
_cell.length_b   1.000
_cell.length_c   1.000
_cell.angle_alpha   90.00
_cell.angle_beta   90.00
_cell.angle_gamma   90.00
#
_symmetry.space_group_name_H-M   'P 1'
#
loop_
_entity.id
_entity.type
_entity.pdbx_description
1 polymer ?
#
loop_
_entity_poly.entity_id
_entity_poly.type
_entity_poly.pdbx_seq_one_letter_code
_entity_poly.pdbx_strand_id
1 'polypeptide(L)'
;MKAQQQSKPIFRVSVEVTNTGITDQYGTIYVNINDSPAVDGLSGQIFPARGTISFEFVFDSKEIPVGKEFVAEVVYATDIHKRVYGKNTSPNSSETVAIEIP
;
A
#
# COMPACT_ATOMS: atom_id res chain seq x y z
N MET A 1 -36.16 11.86 -13.20
CA MET A 1 -35.52 10.83 -12.36
C MET A 1 -34.04 11.19 -12.29
N LYS A 2 -33.52 11.60 -11.12
CA LYS A 2 -32.08 11.88 -10.98
C LYS A 2 -31.39 10.56 -10.65
N ALA A 3 -30.51 10.09 -11.52
CA ALA A 3 -29.62 8.98 -11.21
C ALA A 3 -28.70 9.42 -10.06
N GLN A 4 -28.89 8.85 -8.87
CA GLN A 4 -27.89 8.93 -7.82
C GLN A 4 -26.67 8.17 -8.34
N GLN A 5 -25.59 8.90 -8.60
CA GLN A 5 -24.29 8.35 -8.92
C GLN A 5 -23.79 7.65 -7.65
N GLN A 6 -24.13 6.38 -7.52
CA GLN A 6 -23.74 5.54 -6.39
C GLN A 6 -22.21 5.50 -6.39
N SER A 7 -21.58 6.21 -5.46
CA SER A 7 -20.12 6.19 -5.28
C SER A 7 -19.71 4.74 -5.12
N LYS A 8 -18.86 4.23 -6.02
CA LYS A 8 -18.33 2.87 -5.91
C LYS A 8 -17.63 2.75 -4.55
N PRO A 9 -17.91 1.69 -3.76
CA PRO A 9 -17.20 1.49 -2.51
C PRO A 9 -15.71 1.29 -2.82
N ILE A 10 -14.87 2.07 -2.15
CA ILE A 10 -13.41 2.05 -2.31
C ILE A 10 -12.75 1.59 -1.02
N PHE A 11 -11.69 0.82 -1.15
CA PHE A 11 -10.80 0.46 -0.06
C PHE A 11 -9.46 1.17 -0.24
N ARG A 12 -8.88 1.68 0.84
CA ARG A 12 -7.62 2.45 0.81
C ARG A 12 -6.56 1.73 1.63
N VAL A 13 -5.35 1.64 1.09
CA VAL A 13 -4.16 1.21 1.82
C VAL A 13 -3.18 2.37 1.84
N SER A 14 -2.85 2.86 3.03
CA SER A 14 -1.75 3.79 3.26
C SER A 14 -0.51 3.00 3.64
N VAL A 15 0.53 3.06 2.83
CA VAL A 15 1.83 2.45 3.10
C VAL A 15 2.79 3.54 3.55
N GLU A 16 3.17 3.52 4.82
CA GLU A 16 4.21 4.38 5.38
C GLU A 16 5.56 3.67 5.27
N VAL A 17 6.53 4.30 4.62
CA VAL A 17 7.89 3.79 4.50
C VAL A 17 8.84 4.70 5.25
N THR A 18 9.49 4.16 6.29
CA THR A 18 10.50 4.85 7.08
C THR A 18 11.88 4.34 6.69
N ASN A 19 12.70 5.22 6.14
CA ASN A 19 14.12 4.94 5.90
C ASN A 19 14.93 5.34 7.14
N THR A 20 15.41 4.35 7.88
CA THR A 20 16.21 4.52 9.10
C THR A 20 17.69 4.79 8.80
N GLY A 21 18.09 4.66 7.53
CA GLY A 21 19.44 4.87 7.03
C GLY A 21 19.91 6.31 7.03
N ILE A 22 21.21 6.47 6.72
CA ILE A 22 21.86 7.78 6.53
C ILE A 22 21.94 8.22 5.07
N THR A 23 21.48 7.39 4.14
CA THR A 23 21.44 7.65 2.70
C THR A 23 20.03 7.45 2.17
N ASP A 24 19.65 8.22 1.16
CA ASP A 24 18.39 8.02 0.45
C ASP A 24 18.38 6.64 -0.22
N GLN A 25 17.21 6.01 -0.22
CA GLN A 25 16.97 4.77 -0.95
C GLN A 25 16.05 5.04 -2.12
N TYR A 26 16.20 4.24 -3.17
CA TYR A 26 15.34 4.27 -4.35
C TYR A 26 14.69 2.91 -4.51
N GLY A 27 13.42 2.90 -4.89
CA GLY A 27 12.71 1.65 -5.02
C GLY A 27 11.31 1.74 -5.59
N THR A 28 10.58 0.65 -5.38
CA THR A 28 9.20 0.48 -5.81
C THR A 28 8.38 -0.02 -4.63
N ILE A 29 7.17 0.50 -4.48
CA ILE A 29 6.19 0.01 -3.51
C ILE A 29 5.10 -0.75 -4.28
N TYR A 30 4.68 -1.89 -3.77
CA TYR A 30 3.56 -2.67 -4.27
C TYR A 30 2.55 -2.92 -3.15
N VAL A 31 1.27 -2.97 -3.51
CA VAL A 31 0.23 -3.55 -2.68
C VAL A 31 -0.45 -4.65 -3.49
N ASN A 32 -0.37 -5.88 -2.98
CA ASN A 32 -0.94 -7.07 -3.59
C ASN A 32 -2.06 -7.62 -2.70
N ILE A 33 -3.20 -7.99 -3.30
CA ILE A 33 -4.33 -8.57 -2.58
C ILE A 33 -4.25 -10.09 -2.65
N ASN A 34 -4.24 -10.76 -1.50
CA ASN A 34 -4.10 -12.21 -1.43
C ASN A 34 -5.18 -12.91 -2.27
N ASP A 35 -4.83 -13.96 -3.02
CA ASP A 35 -5.75 -14.71 -3.92
C ASP A 35 -6.56 -13.83 -4.89
N SER A 36 -6.03 -12.67 -5.28
CA SER A 36 -6.65 -11.76 -6.24
C SER A 36 -5.62 -11.34 -7.29
N PRO A 37 -6.02 -11.10 -8.55
CA PRO A 37 -5.15 -10.47 -9.53
C PRO A 37 -4.93 -8.98 -9.26
N ALA A 38 -5.67 -8.37 -8.31
CA ALA A 38 -5.55 -6.97 -7.97
C ALA A 38 -4.18 -6.68 -7.35
N VAL A 39 -3.41 -5.85 -8.06
CA VAL A 39 -2.11 -5.35 -7.64
C VAL A 39 -1.98 -3.91 -8.11
N ASP A 40 -1.44 -3.06 -7.25
CA ASP A 40 -1.09 -1.69 -7.59
C ASP A 40 0.34 -1.39 -7.11
N GLY A 41 1.05 -0.49 -7.80
CA GLY A 41 2.46 -0.25 -7.54
C GLY A 41 2.96 1.09 -8.04
N LEU A 42 3.88 1.67 -7.28
CA LEU A 42 4.53 2.95 -7.56
C LEU A 42 6.04 2.74 -7.65
N SER A 43 6.59 2.86 -8.85
CA SER A 43 8.02 2.70 -9.12
C SER A 43 8.78 4.03 -9.13
N GLY A 44 10.11 3.97 -9.00
CA GLY A 44 10.97 5.14 -9.05
C GLY A 44 10.82 6.08 -7.84
N GLN A 45 10.39 5.54 -6.71
CA GLN A 45 10.16 6.32 -5.49
C GLN A 45 11.47 6.54 -4.75
N ILE A 46 11.57 7.72 -4.13
CA ILE A 46 12.68 8.11 -3.26
C ILE A 46 12.21 7.98 -1.82
N PHE A 47 13.00 7.29 -1.00
CA PHE A 47 12.82 7.17 0.45
C PHE A 47 13.93 7.98 1.14
N PRO A 48 13.65 9.20 1.62
CA PRO A 48 14.67 10.09 2.18
C PRO A 48 15.32 9.52 3.43
N ALA A 49 16.64 9.69 3.58
CA ALA A 49 17.37 9.30 4.78
C ALA A 49 16.74 9.86 6.05
N ARG A 50 16.53 9.00 7.06
CA ARG A 50 15.87 9.32 8.35
C ARG A 50 14.46 9.90 8.20
N GLY A 51 13.82 9.69 7.05
CA GLY A 51 12.50 10.21 6.71
C GLY A 51 11.44 9.12 6.67
N THR A 52 10.19 9.55 6.85
CA THR A 52 8.99 8.75 6.60
C THR A 52 8.20 9.38 5.46
N ILE A 53 7.75 8.56 4.51
CA ILE A 53 6.87 8.96 3.41
C ILE A 53 5.66 8.03 3.38
N SER A 54 4.49 8.55 2.99
CA SER A 54 3.24 7.80 2.90
C SER A 54 2.76 7.74 1.46
N PHE A 55 2.32 6.56 1.04
CA PHE A 55 1.75 6.29 -0.28
C PHE A 55 0.35 5.73 -0.12
N GLU A 56 -0.60 6.27 -0.87
CA GLU A 56 -1.99 5.80 -0.87
C GLU A 56 -2.26 4.95 -2.11
N PHE A 57 -2.81 3.77 -1.89
CA PHE A 57 -3.31 2.85 -2.92
C PHE A 57 -4.82 2.69 -2.77
N VAL A 58 -5.53 2.70 -3.89
CA VAL A 58 -7.00 2.68 -3.90
C VAL A 58 -7.49 1.49 -4.73
N PHE A 59 -8.30 0.65 -4.11
CA PHE A 59 -8.86 -0.56 -4.70
C PHE A 59 -10.39 -0.52 -4.69
N ASP A 60 -11.03 -1.34 -5.53
CA ASP A 60 -12.47 -1.58 -5.42
C ASP A 60 -12.73 -2.45 -4.18
N SER A 61 -13.65 -2.05 -3.30
CA SER A 61 -13.96 -2.83 -2.08
C SER A 61 -14.48 -4.24 -2.38
N LYS A 62 -14.89 -4.54 -3.62
CA LYS A 62 -15.26 -5.89 -4.05
C LYS A 62 -14.07 -6.83 -4.19
N GLU A 63 -12.90 -6.29 -4.51
CA GLU A 63 -11.66 -7.07 -4.64
C GLU A 63 -11.06 -7.38 -3.27
N ILE A 64 -11.35 -6.53 -2.28
CA ILE A 64 -10.87 -6.63 -0.92
C ILE A 64 -12.06 -6.52 0.05
N PRO A 65 -12.92 -7.56 0.12
CA PRO A 65 -14.00 -7.56 1.10
C PRO A 65 -13.45 -7.54 2.53
N VAL A 66 -14.28 -7.17 3.50
CA VAL A 66 -13.90 -7.23 4.92
C VAL A 66 -13.41 -8.62 5.28
N GLY A 67 -12.27 -8.68 5.94
CA GLY A 67 -11.59 -9.92 6.29
C GLY A 67 -10.58 -10.41 5.26
N LYS A 68 -10.53 -9.80 4.06
CA LYS A 68 -9.53 -10.12 3.04
C LYS A 68 -8.17 -9.52 3.42
N GLU A 69 -7.12 -10.30 3.18
CA GLU A 69 -5.74 -9.92 3.49
C GLU A 69 -5.04 -9.32 2.26
N PHE A 70 -4.05 -8.48 2.53
CA PHE A 70 -3.18 -7.87 1.53
C PHE A 70 -1.73 -7.86 2.02
N VAL A 71 -0.80 -7.71 1.09
CA VAL A 71 0.63 -7.56 1.34
C VAL A 71 1.09 -6.24 0.76
N ALA A 72 1.64 -5.37 1.60
CA ALA A 72 2.41 -4.23 1.16
C ALA A 72 3.90 -4.63 1.09
N GLU A 73 4.55 -4.30 -0.02
CA GLU A 73 5.95 -4.62 -0.27
C GLU A 73 6.71 -3.37 -0.70
N VAL A 74 7.92 -3.18 -0.16
CA VAL A 74 8.91 -2.26 -0.69
C VAL A 74 10.08 -3.07 -1.23
N VAL A 75 10.43 -2.81 -2.49
CA VAL A 75 11.64 -3.32 -3.14
C VAL A 75 12.59 -2.15 -3.34
N TYR A 76 13.76 -2.19 -2.71
CA TYR A 76 14.73 -1.08 -2.73
C TYR A 76 16.16 -1.60 -2.91
N ALA A 77 17.09 -0.66 -3.15
CA ALA A 77 18.45 -0.95 -3.58
C ALA A 77 18.43 -1.81 -4.86
N THR A 78 19.17 -2.93 -4.88
CA THR A 78 19.23 -3.80 -6.06
C THR A 78 18.13 -4.86 -6.09
N ASP A 79 17.74 -5.41 -4.93
CA ASP A 79 16.73 -6.49 -4.84
C ASP A 79 16.30 -6.79 -3.39
N ILE A 80 16.27 -5.79 -2.50
CA ILE A 80 15.90 -6.04 -1.10
C ILE A 80 14.40 -5.87 -0.94
N HIS A 81 13.74 -6.95 -0.52
CA HIS A 81 12.30 -6.98 -0.27
C HIS A 81 11.99 -6.80 1.22
N LYS A 82 11.08 -5.89 1.54
CA LYS A 82 10.45 -5.76 2.86
C LYS A 82 8.95 -5.84 2.69
N ARG A 83 8.30 -6.71 3.47
CA ARG A 83 6.87 -6.99 3.37
C ARG A 83 6.18 -6.82 4.70
N VAL A 84 4.99 -6.25 4.68
CA VAL A 84 4.08 -6.19 5.82
C VAL A 84 2.71 -6.65 5.35
N TYR A 85 2.05 -7.41 6.22
CA TYR A 85 0.74 -7.99 5.98
C TYR A 85 -0.32 -7.11 6.62
N GLY A 86 -1.41 -6.91 5.92
CA GLY A 86 -2.58 -6.18 6.39
C GLY A 86 -3.86 -6.93 6.08
N LYS A 87 -4.97 -6.43 6.64
CA LYS A 87 -6.29 -7.01 6.47
C LYS A 87 -7.31 -5.90 6.42
N ASN A 88 -8.26 -5.98 5.49
CA ASN A 88 -9.39 -5.07 5.51
C ASN A 88 -10.25 -5.35 6.75
N THR A 89 -10.28 -4.41 7.71
CA THR A 89 -11.03 -4.58 8.95
C THR A 89 -12.45 -3.99 8.90
N SER A 90 -12.75 -3.12 7.93
CA SER A 90 -14.03 -2.41 7.85
C SER A 90 -14.38 -2.01 6.41
N PRO A 91 -15.65 -2.07 6.00
CA PRO A 91 -16.05 -1.94 4.60
C PRO A 91 -15.75 -0.58 3.95
N ASN A 92 -15.34 0.43 4.73
CA ASN A 92 -14.91 1.75 4.25
C ASN A 92 -13.67 2.27 5.02
N SER A 93 -12.84 1.39 5.60
CA SER A 93 -11.61 1.85 6.26
C SER A 93 -10.49 2.13 5.26
N SER A 94 -9.65 3.09 5.64
CA SER A 94 -8.26 3.12 5.20
C SER A 94 -7.47 2.26 6.17
N GLU A 95 -6.72 1.29 5.67
CA GLU A 95 -5.76 0.54 6.46
C GLU A 95 -4.38 1.17 6.31
N THR A 96 -3.68 1.38 7.41
CA THR A 96 -2.31 1.91 7.39
C THR A 96 -1.34 0.82 7.79
N VAL A 97 -0.29 0.63 6.99
CA VAL A 97 0.81 -0.31 7.29
C VAL A 97 2.13 0.43 7.21
N ALA A 98 3.04 0.13 8.15
CA ALA A 98 4.35 0.77 8.24
C ALA A 98 5.47 -0.21 7.89
N ILE A 99 6.40 0.20 7.04
CA ILE A 99 7.56 -0.57 6.59
C ILE A 99 8.83 0.20 6.93
N GLU A 100 9.77 -0.44 7.62
CA GLU A 100 11.09 0.12 7.90
C GLU A 100 12.15 -0.47 6.96
N ILE A 101 12.94 0.42 6.35
CA ILE A 101 14.12 0.09 5.55
C ILE A 101 15.37 0.75 6.15
N PRO A 102 16.57 0.15 6.02
CA PRO A 102 17.83 0.72 6.47
C PRO A 102 18.54 1.61 5.43
#